data_AF-A0A4Z0BGR2-F1
#
_entry.id   AF-A0A4Z0BGR2-F1
#
_cell.length_a   1.000
_cell.length_b   1.000
_cell.length_c   1.000
_cell.angle_alpha   90.00
_cell.angle_beta   90.00
_cell.angle_gamma   90.00
#
_symmetry.space_group_name_H-M   'P 1'
#
loop_
_entity.id
_entity.type
_entity.pdbx_description
1 polymer ?
#
loop_
_entity_poly.entity_id
_entity_poly.type
_entity_poly.pdbx_seq_one_letter_code
_entity_poly.pdbx_strand_id
1 'polypeptide(L)'
;MSTLTQIVQEAYAAFGRGDLEAILDFVTDDVEWRFLAGDGVPAGGRFQGKQDVRQWFGRLAETDDIQKFEPREFLEGPNHVTVLGWEQTRPKPNGTLFESEWVHVFAFREGKVSRWIGTLDTAAYVAASR
;
A
#
# COMPACT_ATOMS: atom_id res chain seq x y z
N MET A 1 -20.58 -2.12 -14.76
CA MET A 1 -19.70 -1.18 -14.05
C MET A 1 -19.00 -1.99 -12.97
N SER A 2 -17.68 -1.87 -12.86
CA SER A 2 -16.94 -2.54 -11.78
C SER A 2 -17.30 -1.89 -10.44
N THR A 3 -17.41 -2.68 -9.38
CA THR A 3 -17.54 -2.13 -8.02
C THR A 3 -16.21 -1.51 -7.58
N LEU A 4 -16.24 -0.68 -6.53
CA LEU A 4 -14.99 -0.11 -6.01
C LEU A 4 -14.07 -1.23 -5.48
N THR A 5 -14.64 -2.28 -4.88
CA THR A 5 -13.90 -3.47 -4.46
C THR A 5 -13.16 -4.14 -5.63
N GLN A 6 -13.81 -4.28 -6.79
CA GLN A 6 -13.16 -4.88 -7.97
C GLN A 6 -11.95 -4.05 -8.43
N ILE A 7 -12.07 -2.73 -8.43
CA ILE A 7 -10.96 -1.83 -8.75
C ILE A 7 -9.79 -2.03 -7.76
N VAL A 8 -10.07 -2.13 -6.47
CA VAL A 8 -9.03 -2.39 -5.46
C VAL A 8 -8.39 -3.77 -5.63
N GLN A 9 -9.19 -4.80 -5.93
CA GLN A 9 -8.68 -6.16 -6.20
C GLN A 9 -7.75 -6.18 -7.42
N GLU A 10 -8.11 -5.47 -8.49
CA GLU A 10 -7.27 -5.34 -9.68
C GLU A 10 -5.98 -4.57 -9.38
N ALA A 11 -6.03 -3.51 -8.56
CA ALA A 11 -4.85 -2.78 -8.12
C ALA A 11 -3.90 -3.67 -7.29
N TYR A 12 -4.41 -4.51 -6.39
CA TYR A 12 -3.59 -5.50 -5.68
C TYR A 12 -3.03 -6.58 -6.60
N ALA A 13 -3.80 -7.03 -7.60
CA ALA A 13 -3.30 -7.97 -8.59
C ALA A 13 -2.16 -7.36 -9.43
N ALA A 14 -2.23 -6.07 -9.76
CA ALA A 14 -1.14 -5.35 -10.42
C ALA A 14 0.11 -5.27 -9.52
N PHE A 15 -0.07 -4.94 -8.24
CA PHE A 15 1.01 -4.97 -7.25
C PHE A 15 1.69 -6.35 -7.16
N GLY A 16 0.92 -7.44 -7.08
CA GLY A 16 1.46 -8.80 -7.06
C GLY A 16 2.23 -9.21 -8.32
N ARG A 17 2.01 -8.53 -9.45
CA ARG A 17 2.79 -8.72 -10.70
C ARG A 17 3.96 -7.75 -10.85
N GLY A 18 4.16 -6.82 -9.90
CA GLY A 18 5.16 -5.75 -10.02
C GLY A 18 4.82 -4.71 -11.10
N ASP A 19 3.54 -4.60 -11.49
CA ASP A 19 3.07 -3.75 -12.58
C ASP A 19 2.70 -2.35 -12.07
N LEU A 20 3.72 -1.51 -11.87
CA LEU A 20 3.53 -0.17 -11.31
C LEU A 20 2.70 0.75 -12.22
N GLU A 21 2.81 0.63 -13.54
CA GLU A 21 2.00 1.44 -14.46
C GLU A 21 0.52 1.13 -14.30
N ALA A 22 0.15 -0.16 -14.23
CA ALA A 22 -1.23 -0.55 -13.99
C ALA A 22 -1.77 -0.03 -12.65
N ILE A 23 -0.95 -0.01 -11.59
CA ILE A 23 -1.35 0.60 -10.30
C ILE A 23 -1.63 2.10 -10.48
N LEU A 24 -0.75 2.81 -11.19
CA LEU A 24 -0.86 4.25 -11.41
C LEU A 24 -2.05 4.63 -12.31
N ASP A 25 -2.56 3.71 -13.13
CA ASP A 25 -3.78 3.94 -13.91
C ASP A 25 -5.05 4.02 -13.04
N PHE A 26 -5.05 3.33 -11.89
CA PHE A 26 -6.15 3.33 -10.93
C PHE A 26 -6.22 4.59 -10.05
N VAL A 27 -5.17 5.43 -10.03
CA VAL A 27 -5.13 6.63 -9.18
C VAL A 27 -5.38 7.91 -9.97
N THR A 28 -5.90 8.95 -9.31
CA THR A 28 -6.00 10.29 -9.91
C THR A 28 -4.62 10.94 -10.04
N ASP A 29 -4.46 11.90 -10.95
CA ASP A 29 -3.17 12.57 -11.17
C ASP A 29 -2.70 13.37 -9.93
N ASP A 30 -3.66 13.82 -9.11
CA ASP A 30 -3.51 14.56 -7.85
C ASP A 30 -3.71 13.68 -6.61
N VAL A 31 -3.51 12.36 -6.70
CA VAL A 31 -3.75 11.44 -5.57
C VAL A 31 -2.99 11.85 -4.30
N GLU A 32 -3.66 11.82 -3.15
CA GLU A 32 -3.03 11.94 -1.83
C GLU A 32 -2.68 10.56 -1.30
N TRP A 33 -1.39 10.25 -1.12
CA TRP A 33 -0.94 8.94 -0.67
C TRP A 33 -0.19 9.05 0.65
N ARG A 34 -0.64 8.32 1.68
CA ARG A 34 -0.07 8.43 3.03
C ARG A 34 0.18 7.07 3.64
N PHE A 35 1.43 6.79 3.97
CA PHE A 35 1.78 5.63 4.79
C PHE A 35 2.07 6.11 6.21
N LEU A 36 1.19 5.74 7.13
CA LEU A 36 1.26 6.14 8.53
C LEU A 36 2.30 5.26 9.22
N ALA A 37 3.52 5.78 9.33
CA ALA A 37 4.57 5.11 10.06
C ALA A 37 5.42 6.11 10.84
N GLY A 38 5.96 5.64 11.97
CA GLY A 38 6.91 6.39 12.78
C GLY A 38 8.34 6.32 12.24
N ASP A 39 9.27 6.91 12.99
CA ASP A 39 10.69 6.86 12.68
C ASP A 39 11.19 5.41 12.57
N GLY A 40 12.05 5.15 11.59
CA GLY A 40 12.62 3.82 11.34
C GLY A 40 11.87 2.97 10.32
N VAL A 41 10.76 3.47 9.75
CA VAL A 41 10.07 2.84 8.61
C VAL A 41 10.28 3.69 7.35
N PRO A 42 11.16 3.30 6.41
CA PRO A 42 11.55 4.15 5.27
C PRO A 42 10.39 4.57 4.34
N ALA A 43 9.39 3.70 4.19
CA ALA A 43 8.20 3.96 3.38
C ALA A 43 7.22 4.94 4.06
N GLY A 44 7.42 5.31 5.32
CA GLY A 44 6.58 6.27 6.04
C GLY A 44 6.56 7.66 5.38
N GLY A 45 5.38 8.29 5.32
CA GLY A 45 5.28 9.66 4.84
C GLY A 45 3.97 10.03 4.17
N ARG A 46 3.99 11.21 3.52
CA ARG A 46 2.91 11.77 2.70
C ARG A 46 3.47 12.11 1.32
N PHE A 47 2.73 11.75 0.28
CA PHE A 47 3.16 11.78 -1.11
C PHE A 47 2.00 12.35 -1.94
N GLN A 48 2.29 13.24 -2.89
CA GLN A 48 1.27 13.96 -3.64
C GLN A 48 1.43 13.76 -5.15
N GLY A 49 0.39 13.20 -5.77
CA GLY A 49 0.33 12.91 -7.19
C GLY A 49 1.14 11.69 -7.61
N LYS A 50 0.94 11.27 -8.87
CA LYS A 50 1.48 10.01 -9.42
C LYS A 50 3.00 9.89 -9.36
N GLN A 51 3.71 11.00 -9.55
CA GLN A 51 5.17 11.00 -9.54
C GLN A 51 5.72 10.64 -8.15
N ASP A 52 5.14 11.18 -7.09
CA ASP A 52 5.56 10.85 -5.72
C ASP A 52 5.17 9.42 -5.34
N VAL A 53 3.98 8.97 -5.76
CA VAL A 53 3.54 7.58 -5.57
C VAL A 53 4.49 6.60 -6.27
N ARG A 54 4.92 6.91 -7.49
CA ARG A 54 5.93 6.10 -8.20
C ARG A 54 7.24 6.00 -7.41
N GLN A 55 7.75 7.13 -6.89
CA GLN A 55 8.97 7.14 -6.08
C GLN A 55 8.78 6.35 -4.78
N TRP A 56 7.60 6.43 -4.17
CA TRP A 56 7.26 5.67 -2.98
C TRP A 56 7.31 4.16 -3.21
N PHE A 57 6.72 3.67 -4.30
CA PHE A 57 6.83 2.25 -4.68
C PHE A 57 8.28 1.83 -4.98
N GLY A 58 9.08 2.72 -5.59
CA GLY A 58 10.52 2.50 -5.76
C GLY A 58 11.23 2.31 -4.43
N ARG A 59 10.99 3.21 -3.46
CA ARG A 59 11.55 3.08 -2.10
C ARG A 59 11.10 1.81 -1.41
N LEU A 60 9.81 1.48 -1.46
CA LEU A 60 9.26 0.24 -0.89
C LEU A 60 9.99 -0.98 -1.47
N ALA A 61 10.14 -1.02 -2.80
CA ALA A 61 10.85 -2.10 -3.49
C ALA A 61 12.36 -2.13 -3.18
N GLU A 62 12.98 -1.01 -2.78
CA GLU A 62 14.37 -0.96 -2.33
C GLU A 62 14.55 -1.42 -0.89
N THR A 63 13.61 -1.09 0.00
CA THR A 63 13.74 -1.32 1.44
C THR A 63 13.09 -2.59 1.95
N ASP A 64 12.15 -3.18 1.21
CA ASP A 64 11.35 -4.30 1.73
C ASP A 64 11.42 -5.50 0.78
N ASP A 65 11.66 -6.68 1.35
CA ASP A 65 11.46 -7.99 0.69
C ASP A 65 10.12 -8.57 1.18
N ILE A 66 9.05 -8.25 0.45
CA ILE A 66 7.69 -8.68 0.77
C ILE A 66 7.50 -10.10 0.22
N GLN A 67 7.50 -11.09 1.11
CA GLN A 67 7.42 -12.50 0.74
C GLN A 67 5.98 -12.98 0.55
N LYS A 68 5.06 -12.40 1.33
CA LYS A 68 3.61 -12.61 1.19
C LYS A 68 2.89 -11.30 1.41
N PHE A 69 1.88 -11.04 0.58
CA PHE A 69 1.02 -9.88 0.71
C PHE A 69 -0.42 -10.29 0.42
N GLU A 70 -1.28 -10.28 1.44
CA GLU A 70 -2.61 -10.90 1.41
C GLU A 70 -3.70 -9.89 1.79
N PRO A 71 -4.41 -9.30 0.82
CA PRO A 71 -5.69 -8.63 1.06
C PRO A 71 -6.73 -9.65 1.51
N ARG A 72 -7.39 -9.42 2.66
CA ARG A 72 -8.30 -10.42 3.27
C ARG A 72 -9.75 -9.96 3.31
N GLU A 73 -10.01 -8.81 3.92
CA GLU A 73 -11.38 -8.29 4.09
C GLU A 73 -11.54 -6.98 3.35
N PHE A 74 -12.58 -6.88 2.52
CA PHE A 74 -12.90 -5.67 1.75
C PHE A 74 -14.22 -5.11 2.26
N LEU A 75 -14.15 -3.91 2.82
CA LEU A 75 -15.27 -3.19 3.41
C LEU A 75 -15.61 -2.00 2.50
N GLU A 76 -16.52 -2.23 1.55
CA GLU A 76 -16.96 -1.21 0.59
C GLU A 76 -18.01 -0.27 1.23
N GLY A 77 -17.75 1.02 1.14
CA GLY A 77 -18.71 2.09 1.43
C GLY A 77 -19.05 2.88 0.16
N PRO A 78 -19.76 4.02 0.28
CA PRO A 78 -20.28 4.74 -0.89
C PRO A 78 -19.21 5.21 -1.89
N ASN A 79 -18.08 5.73 -1.39
CA ASN A 79 -16.97 6.26 -2.18
C ASN A 79 -15.61 5.83 -1.62
N HIS A 80 -15.57 4.72 -0.88
CA HIS A 80 -14.34 4.23 -0.27
C HIS A 80 -14.36 2.71 -0.14
N VAL A 81 -13.17 2.12 -0.03
CA VAL A 81 -12.98 0.73 0.34
C VAL A 81 -11.92 0.69 1.42
N THR A 82 -12.24 0.12 2.56
CA THR A 82 -11.25 -0.23 3.59
C THR A 82 -10.87 -1.69 3.42
N VAL A 83 -9.58 -1.99 3.46
CA VAL A 83 -9.07 -3.34 3.33
C VAL A 83 -8.24 -3.68 4.55
N LEU A 84 -8.60 -4.78 5.20
CA LEU A 84 -7.75 -5.44 6.19
C LEU A 84 -6.99 -6.54 5.49
N GLY A 85 -5.72 -6.67 5.82
CA GLY A 85 -4.90 -7.73 5.26
C GLY A 85 -3.75 -8.08 6.17
N TRP A 86 -2.87 -8.89 5.61
CA TRP A 86 -1.72 -9.41 6.31
C TRP A 86 -0.54 -9.55 5.35
N GLU A 87 0.66 -9.49 5.90
CA GLU A 87 1.88 -9.67 5.13
C GLU A 87 2.94 -10.42 5.92
N GLN A 88 3.90 -10.95 5.17
CA GLN A 88 5.17 -11.44 5.67
C GLN A 88 6.28 -10.72 4.91
N THR A 89 7.04 -9.90 5.63
CA THR A 89 8.00 -8.96 5.05
C THR A 89 9.32 -9.06 5.77
N ARG A 90 10.43 -8.91 5.04
CA ARG A 90 11.77 -8.76 5.59
C ARG A 90 12.32 -7.39 5.20
N PRO A 91 12.58 -6.48 6.15
CA PRO A 91 13.28 -5.23 5.86
C PRO A 91 14.69 -5.53 5.34
N LYS A 92 15.12 -4.81 4.31
CA LYS A 92 16.45 -4.92 3.70
C LYS A 92 17.43 -3.91 4.31
N PRO A 93 18.75 -4.18 4.24
CA PRO A 93 19.37 -5.37 3.64
C PRO A 93 19.41 -6.59 4.57
N ASN A 94 19.40 -6.38 5.89
CA ASN A 94 19.75 -7.41 6.88
C ASN A 94 18.66 -7.66 7.92
N GLY A 95 17.44 -7.18 7.70
CA GLY A 95 16.35 -7.39 8.63
C GLY A 95 15.94 -8.86 8.75
N THR A 96 15.16 -9.13 9.79
CA THR A 96 14.55 -10.43 10.05
C THR A 96 13.14 -10.47 9.48
N LEU A 97 12.64 -11.69 9.21
CA LEU A 97 11.28 -11.86 8.73
C LEU A 97 10.29 -11.53 9.84
N PHE A 98 9.33 -10.66 9.57
CA PHE A 98 8.20 -10.40 10.46
C PHE A 98 6.88 -10.62 9.73
N GLU A 99 5.82 -10.75 10.50
CA GLU A 99 4.46 -10.85 10.02
C GLU A 99 3.66 -9.70 10.63
N SER A 100 2.74 -9.12 9.86
CA SER A 100 1.95 -7.99 10.30
C SER A 100 0.57 -8.00 9.69
N GLU A 101 -0.43 -7.64 10.49
CA GLU A 101 -1.69 -7.12 9.95
C GLU A 101 -1.45 -5.71 9.39
N TRP A 102 -2.20 -5.35 8.36
CA TRP A 102 -2.19 -4.01 7.79
C TRP A 102 -3.60 -3.54 7.46
N VAL A 103 -3.76 -2.22 7.37
CA VAL A 103 -5.01 -1.57 6.99
C VAL A 103 -4.75 -0.57 5.89
N HIS A 104 -5.45 -0.71 4.78
CA HIS A 104 -5.45 0.24 3.67
C HIS A 104 -6.84 0.85 3.48
N VAL A 105 -6.92 2.17 3.37
CA VAL A 105 -8.17 2.90 3.13
C VAL A 105 -8.04 3.64 1.80
N PHE A 106 -8.87 3.24 0.84
CA PHE A 106 -8.97 3.85 -0.49
C PHE A 106 -10.19 4.76 -0.53
N ALA A 107 -10.02 6.02 -0.90
CA ALA A 107 -11.12 6.91 -1.25
C ALA A 107 -11.13 7.17 -2.75
N PHE A 108 -12.33 7.24 -3.33
CA PHE A 108 -12.52 7.30 -4.78
C PHE A 108 -13.12 8.63 -5.23
N ARG A 109 -12.74 9.06 -6.43
CA ARG A 109 -13.37 10.13 -7.21
C ARG A 109 -13.45 9.66 -8.65
N GLU A 110 -14.65 9.62 -9.22
CA GLU A 110 -14.89 9.23 -10.62
C GLU A 110 -14.27 7.87 -10.99
N GLY A 111 -14.35 6.89 -10.08
CA GLY A 111 -13.82 5.54 -10.30
C GLY A 111 -12.30 5.41 -10.18
N LYS A 112 -11.59 6.46 -9.77
CA LYS A 112 -10.15 6.43 -9.49
C LYS A 112 -9.86 6.71 -8.01
N VAL A 113 -8.80 6.13 -7.49
CA VAL A 113 -8.32 6.38 -6.12
C VAL A 113 -7.76 7.79 -6.04
N SER A 114 -8.45 8.66 -5.29
CA SER A 114 -8.05 10.04 -5.06
C SER A 114 -7.27 10.21 -3.76
N ARG A 115 -7.43 9.26 -2.83
CA ARG A 115 -6.65 9.22 -1.58
C ARG A 115 -6.45 7.79 -1.10
N TRP A 116 -5.25 7.53 -0.60
CA TRP A 116 -4.90 6.28 0.05
C TRP A 116 -4.24 6.53 1.41
N ILE A 117 -4.62 5.75 2.41
CA ILE A 117 -3.96 5.70 3.71
C ILE A 117 -3.62 4.24 3.99
N GLY A 118 -2.35 3.96 4.28
CA GLY A 118 -1.91 2.64 4.73
C GLY A 118 -1.20 2.69 6.08
N THR A 119 -1.27 1.60 6.82
CA THR A 119 -0.42 1.33 7.99
C THR A 119 -0.27 -0.17 8.19
N LEU A 120 0.80 -0.55 8.87
CA LEU A 120 1.05 -1.89 9.41
C LEU A 120 1.49 -1.78 10.87
N ASP A 121 1.89 -2.88 11.50
CA ASP A 121 2.56 -2.85 12.81
C ASP A 121 3.98 -2.27 12.68
N THR A 122 4.05 -0.95 12.80
CA THR A 122 5.31 -0.20 12.66
C THR A 122 6.33 -0.57 13.73
N ALA A 123 5.89 -1.03 14.91
CA ALA A 123 6.79 -1.48 15.96
C ALA A 123 7.43 -2.82 15.58
N ALA A 124 6.66 -3.74 14.98
CA ALA A 124 7.17 -5.00 14.45
C ALA A 124 8.19 -4.76 13.32
N TYR A 125 7.89 -3.86 12.37
CA TYR A 125 8.83 -3.49 11.31
C TYR A 125 10.16 -2.98 11.88
N VAL A 126 10.10 -2.04 12.82
CA VAL A 126 11.31 -1.44 13.43
C VAL A 126 12.08 -2.48 14.24
N ALA A 127 11.41 -3.39 14.95
CA ALA A 127 12.07 -4.47 15.67
C ALA A 127 12.78 -5.44 14.71
N ALA A 128 12.16 -5.74 13.57
CA ALA A 128 12.71 -6.62 12.54
C ALA A 128 13.86 -6.01 11.75
N SER A 129 13.97 -4.68 11.72
CA SER A 129 15.03 -3.94 11.03
C SER A 129 16.35 -3.83 11.79
N ARG A 130 16.43 -4.41 13.01
CA ARG A 130 17.61 -4.36 13.89
C ARG A 130 18.62 -5.46 13.61
#